data_AF-A0A962WU00-F1
#
_entry.id   AF-A0A962WU00-F1
#
_cell.length_a   1.000
_cell.length_b   1.000
_cell.length_c   1.000
_cell.angle_alpha   90.00
_cell.angle_beta   90.00
_cell.angle_gamma   90.00
#
_symmetry.space_group_name_H-M   'P 1'
#
loop_
_entity.id
_entity.type
_entity.pdbx_description
1 polymer ?
#
loop_
_entity_poly.entity_id
_entity_poly.type
_entity_poly.pdbx_seq_one_letter_code
_entity_poly.pdbx_strand_id
1 'polypeptide(L)'
;MIVATAALPAAAAADEDGRYRAIVLHEGGASAQSAALSPKVFILDSRDGHMWTWEQNARMNGPKGDLRFGTTTIYQGRLKVGSHMGEVVEQNR
;
A
#
# COMPACT_ATOMS: atom_id res chain seq x y z
N MET A 1 -15.48 -41.14 21.36
CA MET A 1 -16.00 -39.76 21.30
C MET A 1 -14.84 -38.88 20.85
N ILE A 2 -14.83 -38.40 19.60
CA ILE A 2 -13.71 -37.62 19.06
C ILE A 2 -14.01 -36.15 19.35
N VAL A 3 -13.21 -35.52 20.19
CA VAL A 3 -13.26 -34.08 20.43
C VAL A 3 -12.44 -33.42 19.32
N ALA A 4 -13.12 -32.75 18.40
CA ALA A 4 -12.47 -31.94 17.37
C ALA A 4 -12.11 -30.58 17.98
N THR A 5 -10.83 -30.37 18.28
CA THR A 5 -10.30 -29.09 18.71
C THR A 5 -10.29 -28.14 17.51
N ALA A 6 -11.22 -27.19 17.47
CA ALA A 6 -11.22 -26.14 16.47
C ALA A 6 -9.97 -25.26 16.66
N ALA A 7 -9.01 -25.33 15.73
CA ALA A 7 -7.92 -24.37 15.66
C ALA A 7 -8.50 -23.01 15.25
N LEU A 8 -8.62 -22.10 16.21
CA LEU A 8 -8.95 -20.70 15.95
C LEU A 8 -7.78 -20.07 15.18
N PRO A 9 -8.02 -19.42 14.03
CA PRO A 9 -6.96 -18.65 13.37
C PRO A 9 -6.49 -17.58 14.35
N ALA A 10 -5.20 -17.57 14.64
CA ALA A 10 -4.58 -16.51 15.42
C ALA A 10 -4.89 -15.18 14.72
N ALA A 11 -5.75 -14.37 15.33
CA ALA A 11 -5.91 -12.98 14.94
C ALA A 11 -4.51 -12.36 15.08
N ALA A 12 -3.87 -12.08 13.95
CA ALA A 12 -2.56 -11.47 13.92
C ALA A 12 -2.59 -10.23 14.81
N ALA A 13 -1.59 -10.11 15.68
CA ALA A 13 -1.37 -9.01 16.61
C ALA A 13 -1.15 -7.69 15.84
N ALA A 14 -2.23 -7.13 15.29
CA ALA A 14 -2.24 -5.90 14.48
C ALA A 14 -2.94 -4.74 15.20
N ASP A 15 -3.20 -4.86 16.51
CA ASP A 15 -4.10 -3.95 17.23
C ASP A 15 -3.42 -3.04 18.28
N GLU A 16 -2.12 -2.76 18.14
CA GLU A 16 -1.49 -1.66 18.90
C GLU A 16 -1.23 -0.39 18.05
N ASP A 17 -1.23 -0.50 16.72
CA ASP A 17 -0.79 0.58 15.80
C ASP A 17 -1.85 0.98 14.74
N GLY A 18 -3.06 0.42 14.84
CA GLY A 18 -4.15 0.60 13.87
C GLY A 18 -4.04 -0.27 12.62
N ARG A 19 -5.20 -0.63 12.04
CA ARG A 19 -5.30 -1.52 10.86
C ARG A 19 -4.54 -1.01 9.63
N TYR A 20 -4.47 0.30 9.45
CA TYR A 20 -3.86 0.91 8.27
C TYR A 20 -2.58 1.62 8.65
N ARG A 21 -1.47 1.28 7.99
CA ARG A 21 -0.19 1.98 8.14
C ARG A 21 0.08 2.82 6.91
N ALA A 22 0.42 4.09 7.12
CA ALA A 22 0.76 5.03 6.06
C ALA A 22 2.26 5.35 6.10
N ILE A 23 2.94 5.22 4.96
CA ILE A 23 4.38 5.44 4.80
C ILE A 23 4.57 6.49 3.71
N VAL A 24 5.21 7.61 4.04
CA VAL A 24 5.53 8.64 3.04
C VAL A 24 6.66 8.12 2.14
N LEU A 25 6.42 8.15 0.83
CA LEU A 25 7.40 7.82 -0.19
C LEU A 25 8.11 9.12 -0.61
N HIS A 26 9.39 9.25 -0.25
CA HIS A 26 10.23 10.33 -0.75
C HIS A 26 10.77 9.97 -2.14
N GLU A 27 10.62 10.85 -3.12
CA GLU A 27 11.23 10.65 -4.43
C GLU A 27 12.76 10.74 -4.32
N GLY A 28 13.46 9.65 -4.60
CA GLY A 28 14.92 9.63 -4.61
C GLY A 28 15.48 10.42 -5.79
N GLY A 29 16.43 11.33 -5.54
CA GLY A 29 17.22 12.01 -6.57
C GLY A 29 16.82 13.44 -6.92
N ALA A 30 15.74 13.98 -6.34
CA ALA A 30 15.45 15.40 -6.44
C ALA A 30 16.27 16.16 -5.38
N SER A 31 17.18 17.04 -5.82
CA SER A 31 17.73 18.10 -4.95
C SER A 31 16.56 18.76 -4.22
N ALA A 32 16.73 19.03 -2.91
CA ALA A 32 15.73 19.66 -2.05
C ALA A 32 15.18 21.01 -2.57
N GLN A 33 15.73 21.55 -3.66
CA GLN A 33 15.27 22.77 -4.36
C GLN A 33 14.32 22.51 -5.54
N SER A 34 14.13 21.26 -5.96
CA SER A 34 13.07 20.85 -6.87
C SER A 34 12.15 19.89 -6.13
N ALA A 35 11.50 20.41 -5.08
CA ALA A 35 10.40 19.72 -4.41
C ALA A 35 9.38 19.32 -5.47
N ALA A 36 9.41 18.06 -5.91
CA ALA A 36 8.30 17.46 -6.63
C ALA A 36 7.09 17.57 -5.69
N LEU A 37 6.16 18.46 -6.06
CA LEU A 37 5.07 19.01 -5.22
C LEU A 37 3.96 18.00 -4.90
N SER A 38 4.25 16.71 -4.88
CA SER A 38 3.29 15.63 -4.74
C SER A 38 3.72 14.68 -3.62
N PRO A 39 3.22 14.86 -2.38
CA PRO A 39 3.40 13.86 -1.35
C PRO A 39 2.75 12.55 -1.83
N LYS A 40 3.59 11.53 -1.97
CA LYS A 40 3.17 10.17 -2.28
C LYS A 40 3.19 9.35 -1.00
N VAL A 41 2.12 8.60 -0.75
CA VAL A 41 1.95 7.81 0.48
C VAL A 41 1.60 6.38 0.09
N PHE A 42 2.34 5.43 0.63
CA PHE A 42 2.01 4.02 0.57
C PHE A 42 1.15 3.65 1.78
N ILE A 43 0.04 2.97 1.53
CA ILE A 43 -0.92 2.56 2.56
C ILE A 43 -0.98 1.04 2.58
N LEU A 44 -0.73 0.45 3.75
CA LEU A 44 -0.79 -0.99 4.01
C LEU A 44 -1.91 -1.30 5.01
N ASP A 45 -2.84 -2.17 4.62
CA ASP A 45 -3.75 -2.85 5.52
C ASP A 45 -3.02 -4.02 6.19
N SER A 46 -2.68 -3.88 7.47
CA SER A 46 -1.95 -4.88 8.24
C SER A 46 -2.77 -6.14 8.56
N ARG A 47 -4.11 -6.06 8.42
CA ARG A 47 -5.02 -7.18 8.68
C ARG A 47 -5.15 -8.08 7.45
N ASP A 48 -5.51 -7.47 6.32
CA ASP A 48 -5.83 -8.22 5.10
C ASP A 48 -4.68 -8.19 4.08
N GLY A 49 -3.67 -7.36 4.27
CA GLY A 49 -2.51 -7.24 3.39
C GLY A 49 -2.75 -6.39 2.14
N HIS A 50 -3.91 -5.75 2.01
CA HIS A 50 -4.20 -4.87 0.88
C HIS A 50 -3.33 -3.62 0.88
N MET A 51 -2.96 -3.17 -0.32
CA MET A 51 -2.03 -2.07 -0.50
C MET A 51 -2.57 -1.05 -1.49
N TRP A 52 -2.33 0.23 -1.19
CA TRP A 52 -2.64 1.34 -2.08
C TRP A 52 -1.48 2.33 -2.11
N THR A 53 -1.42 3.08 -3.19
CA THR A 53 -0.62 4.29 -3.28
C THR A 53 -1.56 5.47 -3.39
N TRP A 54 -1.43 6.42 -2.48
CA TRP A 54 -2.10 7.71 -2.54
C TRP A 54 -1.11 8.76 -3.04
N GLU A 55 -1.56 9.62 -3.94
CA GLU A 55 -0.73 10.67 -4.50
C GLU A 55 -1.54 11.95 -4.64
N GLN A 56 -1.02 13.04 -4.08
CA GLN A 56 -1.60 14.38 -4.21
C GLN A 56 -1.00 15.11 -5.40
N ASN A 57 -1.76 15.90 -6.15
CA ASN A 57 -1.26 16.57 -7.36
C ASN A 57 -0.80 15.57 -8.44
N ALA A 58 -1.41 14.39 -8.48
CA ALA A 58 -1.24 13.47 -9.60
C ALA A 58 -1.71 14.13 -10.89
N ARG A 59 -0.91 13.98 -11.95
CA ARG A 59 -1.22 14.46 -13.29
C ARG A 59 -2.39 13.66 -13.86
N MET A 60 -3.47 14.34 -14.24
CA MET A 60 -4.67 13.74 -14.81
C MET A 60 -5.05 14.40 -16.13
N ASN A 61 -5.64 13.63 -17.03
CA ASN A 61 -6.23 14.14 -18.26
C ASN A 61 -7.66 14.60 -17.98
N GLY A 62 -7.95 15.87 -18.20
CA GLY A 62 -9.31 16.40 -18.13
C GLY A 62 -10.16 15.95 -19.32
N PRO A 63 -11.50 16.11 -19.23
CA PRO A 63 -12.44 15.63 -20.25
C PRO A 63 -12.22 16.24 -21.65
N LYS A 64 -11.52 17.38 -21.73
CA LYS A 64 -11.21 18.08 -22.98
C LYS A 64 -9.73 17.95 -23.38
N GLY A 65 -9.00 17.02 -22.75
CA GLY A 65 -7.55 16.87 -22.93
C GLY A 65 -6.72 17.92 -22.19
N ASP A 66 -7.36 18.72 -21.33
CA ASP A 66 -6.69 19.70 -20.48
C ASP A 66 -5.90 19.02 -19.36
N LEU A 67 -4.74 19.59 -19.03
CA LEU A 67 -3.93 19.12 -17.90
C LEU A 67 -4.62 19.48 -16.58
N ARG A 68 -4.90 18.48 -15.74
CA ARG A 68 -5.42 18.67 -14.39
C ARG A 68 -4.50 18.04 -13.36
N PHE A 69 -4.56 18.58 -12.14
CA PHE A 69 -3.93 18.01 -10.97
C PHE A 69 -5.01 17.64 -9.97
N GLY A 70 -4.82 16.53 -9.28
CA GLY A 70 -5.78 16.09 -8.27
C GLY A 70 -5.22 14.98 -7.40
N THR A 71 -6.08 14.43 -6.56
CA THR A 71 -5.71 13.36 -5.65
C THR A 71 -6.13 12.03 -6.25
N THR A 72 -5.23 11.07 -6.29
CA THR A 72 -5.52 9.72 -6.75
C THR A 72 -5.18 8.70 -5.68
N THR A 73 -5.91 7.59 -5.67
CA THR A 73 -5.62 6.41 -4.85
C THR A 73 -5.62 5.21 -5.79
N ILE A 74 -4.48 4.55 -5.89
CA ILE A 74 -4.24 3.45 -6.84
C ILE A 74 -4.04 2.17 -6.04
N TYR A 75 -4.92 1.19 -6.23
CA TYR A 75 -4.76 -0.14 -5.63
C TYR A 75 -3.53 -0.84 -6.23
N GLN A 76 -2.61 -1.27 -5.38
CA GLN A 76 -1.35 -1.90 -5.78
C GLN A 76 -1.42 -3.44 -5.74
N GLY A 77 -2.40 -3.99 -5.03
CA GLY A 77 -2.55 -5.42 -4.84
C GLY A 77 -2.60 -5.80 -3.37
N ARG A 78 -2.26 -7.06 -3.09
CA ARG A 78 -2.34 -7.66 -1.76
C ARG A 78 -1.04 -8.37 -1.45
N LEU A 79 -0.47 -8.14 -0.27
CA LEU A 79 0.65 -8.93 0.25
C LEU A 79 0.22 -10.38 0.40
N LYS A 80 1.13 -11.27 -0.02
CA LYS A 80 1.02 -12.71 0.19
C LYS A 80 2.11 -13.10 1.17
N VAL A 81 1.75 -13.88 2.18
CA VAL A 81 2.71 -14.37 3.18
C VAL A 81 3.72 -15.27 2.46
N GLY A 82 4.99 -14.90 2.54
CA GLY A 82 6.12 -15.74 2.14
C GLY A 82 6.59 -16.62 3.30
N SER A 83 7.43 -17.60 3.00
CA SER A 83 8.09 -18.45 4.00
C SER A 83 9.24 -17.71 4.70
N HIS A 84 9.91 -16.78 4.00
CA HIS A 84 11.01 -15.99 4.55
C HIS A 84 10.98 -14.52 4.06
N MET A 85 11.62 -13.62 4.81
CA MET A 85 11.74 -12.21 4.44
C MET A 85 12.48 -12.05 3.10
N GLY A 86 11.95 -11.22 2.20
CA GLY A 86 12.53 -10.97 0.87
C GLY A 86 12.14 -11.99 -0.20
N GLU A 87 11.34 -13.01 0.15
CA GLU A 87 10.79 -13.96 -0.81
C GLU A 87 9.78 -13.29 -1.76
N VAL A 88 9.94 -13.52 -3.06
CA VAL A 88 8.95 -13.13 -4.08
C VAL A 88 8.02 -14.32 -4.32
N VAL A 89 6.83 -14.28 -3.71
CA VAL A 89 5.90 -15.41 -3.68
C VAL A 89 5.18 -15.63 -5.02
N GLU A 90 5.04 -14.58 -5.83
CA GLU A 90 4.37 -14.67 -7.13
C GLU A 90 4.89 -13.56 -8.06
N GLN A 91 5.44 -13.95 -9.20
CA GLN A 91 5.92 -13.03 -10.23
C GLN A 91 5.09 -13.27 -11.49
N ASN A 92 4.01 -12.53 -11.66
CA ASN A 92 3.32 -12.52 -12.95
C ASN A 92 4.22 -11.80 -13.96
N ARG A 93 4.74 -12.57 -14.92
CA ARG A 93 5.34 -12.06 -16.16
C ARG A 93 4.25 -11.73 -17.17
#